data_AF-A0A920HE97-F1
#
_entry.id   AF-A0A920HE97-F1
#
_cell.length_a   1.000
_cell.length_b   1.000
_cell.length_c   1.000
_cell.angle_alpha   90.00
_cell.angle_beta   90.00
_cell.angle_gamma   90.00
#
_symmetry.space_group_name_H-M   'P 1'
#
loop_
_entity.id
_entity.type
_entity.pdbx_description
1 polymer ?
#
loop_
_entity_poly.entity_id
_entity_poly.type
_entity_poly.pdbx_seq_one_letter_code
_entity_poly.pdbx_strand_id
1 'polypeptide(L)'
;MGKNIQFTEITVTSSKRFNNWKDHQEFLAKRDESLRNGKEMDLPSLPEYEDFQASYLKDFYTLVFSHPSVSSITFWNLTDKNAWRGHAGGLLYKDLSPKKSFLTLKQLIKETWTTEISEKINVSDSFEFRGFYGDYEGEMLVDKKIYKFSFSVDKETDGPIDLVLK
;
A
#
# COMPACT_ATOMS: atom_id res chain seq x y z
N MET A 1 9.89 -17.30 -19.29
CA MET A 1 10.18 -16.66 -17.99
C MET A 1 8.88 -16.05 -17.49
N GLY A 2 8.30 -16.59 -16.41
CA GLY A 2 6.96 -16.24 -15.89
C GLY A 2 6.91 -16.48 -14.39
N LYS A 3 7.95 -16.03 -13.68
CA LYS A 3 8.05 -16.22 -12.23
C LYS A 3 7.29 -15.12 -11.52
N ASN A 4 6.56 -15.52 -10.49
CA ASN A 4 5.85 -14.60 -9.60
C ASN A 4 6.88 -13.80 -8.77
N ILE A 5 6.76 -12.48 -8.76
CA ILE A 5 7.66 -11.56 -8.06
C ILE A 5 7.01 -11.15 -6.75
N GLN A 6 7.76 -11.27 -5.66
CA GLN A 6 7.33 -10.86 -4.34
C GLN A 6 8.41 -9.96 -3.73
N PHE A 7 7.99 -8.79 -3.27
CA PHE A 7 8.83 -7.92 -2.46
C PHE A 7 8.57 -8.24 -0.99
N THR A 8 9.47 -8.97 -0.36
CA THR A 8 9.22 -9.56 0.97
C THR A 8 9.58 -8.65 2.14
N GLU A 9 10.48 -7.68 1.93
CA GLU A 9 10.97 -6.81 3.00
C GLU A 9 11.33 -5.42 2.42
N ILE A 10 10.32 -4.57 2.21
CA ILE A 10 10.58 -3.19 1.81
C ILE A 10 10.62 -2.28 3.03
N THR A 11 11.54 -1.32 3.01
CA THR A 11 11.61 -0.20 3.95
C THR A 11 12.17 1.01 3.24
N VAL A 12 11.55 2.16 3.47
CA VAL A 12 12.06 3.46 3.05
C VAL A 12 12.18 4.28 4.32
N THR A 13 13.38 4.69 4.69
CA THR A 13 13.61 5.41 5.94
C THR A 13 13.38 6.91 5.79
N SER A 14 12.74 7.51 6.78
CA SER A 14 12.54 8.96 6.92
C SER A 14 13.43 9.59 8.00
N SER A 15 14.47 8.88 8.45
CA SER A 15 15.45 9.37 9.42
C SER A 15 16.72 9.89 8.72
N LYS A 16 17.62 10.51 9.50
CA LYS A 16 18.91 10.99 8.97
C LYS A 16 19.62 9.91 8.16
N ARG A 17 20.27 10.33 7.08
CA ARG A 17 21.10 9.45 6.25
C ARG A 17 22.55 9.55 6.70
N PHE A 18 23.28 8.45 6.53
CA PHE A 18 24.71 8.39 6.78
C PHE A 18 25.44 8.50 5.43
N ASN A 19 26.55 9.23 5.40
CA ASN A 19 27.32 9.43 4.17
C ASN A 19 28.00 8.15 3.70
N ASN A 20 28.31 7.26 4.63
CA ASN A 20 28.98 5.99 4.35
C ASN A 20 28.62 4.95 5.42
N TRP A 21 29.02 3.70 5.15
CA TRP A 21 28.75 2.58 6.03
C TRP A 21 29.48 2.67 7.38
N LYS A 22 30.68 3.27 7.42
CA LYS A 22 31.48 3.39 8.64
C LYS A 22 30.78 4.28 9.68
N ASP A 23 30.26 5.43 9.26
CA ASP A 23 29.50 6.33 10.14
C ASP A 23 28.23 5.65 10.67
N HIS A 24 27.58 4.85 9.82
CA HIS A 24 26.42 4.05 10.24
C HIS A 24 26.82 2.98 11.27
N GLN A 25 27.96 2.29 11.09
CA GLN A 25 28.46 1.31 12.06
C GLN A 25 28.75 1.92 13.43
N GLU A 26 29.30 3.15 13.48
CA GLU A 26 29.50 3.86 14.74
C GLU A 26 28.17 4.16 15.45
N PHE A 27 27.12 4.49 14.69
CA PHE A 27 25.77 4.62 15.25
C PHE A 27 25.22 3.27 15.76
N LEU A 28 25.38 2.19 15.00
CA LEU A 28 24.92 0.86 15.41
C LEU A 28 25.60 0.39 16.69
N ALA A 29 26.91 0.60 16.83
CA ALA A 29 27.64 0.24 18.05
C ALA A 29 27.10 0.98 19.29
N LYS A 30 26.81 2.28 19.16
CA LYS A 30 26.20 3.09 20.22
C LYS A 30 24.78 2.63 20.55
N ARG A 31 24.00 2.29 19.53
CA ARG A 31 22.64 1.75 19.70
C ARG A 31 22.68 0.40 20.42
N ASP A 32 23.56 -0.51 20.01
CA ASP A 32 23.69 -1.82 20.65
C ASP A 32 24.08 -1.70 22.13
N GLU A 33 24.98 -0.78 22.46
CA GLU A 33 25.31 -0.45 23.86
C GLU A 33 24.09 0.11 24.62
N SER A 34 23.34 1.04 24.01
CA SER A 34 22.10 1.57 24.60
C SER A 34 21.08 0.46 24.88
N LEU A 35 20.86 -0.44 23.91
CA LEU A 35 19.92 -1.56 24.04
C LEU A 35 20.35 -2.56 25.11
N ARG A 36 21.65 -2.86 25.23
CA ARG A 36 22.18 -3.70 26.33
C ARG A 36 21.94 -3.11 27.71
N ASN A 37 21.87 -1.78 27.79
CA ASN A 37 21.55 -1.03 29.00
C ASN A 37 20.03 -0.80 29.19
N GLY A 38 19.18 -1.47 28.41
CA GLY A 38 17.72 -1.37 28.53
C GLY A 38 17.12 -0.06 28.03
N LYS A 39 17.87 0.73 27.23
CA LYS A 39 17.44 2.03 26.70
C LYS A 39 17.17 1.96 25.20
N GLU A 40 16.08 2.59 24.74
CA GLU A 40 15.82 2.76 23.31
C GLU A 40 16.75 3.81 22.69
N MET A 41 17.18 3.57 21.44
CA MET A 41 17.92 4.54 20.64
C MET A 41 17.48 4.44 19.18
N ASP A 42 16.40 5.15 18.87
CA ASP A 42 15.88 5.28 17.50
C ASP A 42 16.15 6.68 16.96
N LEU A 43 16.46 6.76 15.67
CA LEU A 43 16.55 8.00 14.92
C LEU A 43 15.13 8.48 14.59
N PRO A 44 14.79 9.74 14.90
CA PRO A 44 13.47 10.27 14.60
C PRO A 44 13.25 10.42 13.09
N SER A 45 11.98 10.46 12.69
CA SER A 45 11.58 10.94 11.38
C SER A 45 11.94 12.42 11.25
N LEU A 46 12.42 12.86 10.09
CA LEU A 46 12.68 14.26 9.78
C LEU A 46 11.76 14.70 8.64
N PRO A 47 11.19 15.92 8.68
CA PRO A 47 10.19 16.36 7.71
C PRO A 47 10.62 16.17 6.25
N GLU A 48 11.86 16.54 5.90
CA GLU A 48 12.42 16.42 4.55
C GLU A 48 12.46 14.96 4.05
N TYR A 49 12.83 14.02 4.91
CA TYR A 49 12.92 12.61 4.54
C TYR A 49 11.58 11.90 4.61
N GLU A 50 10.60 12.48 5.31
CA GLU A 50 9.24 11.98 5.33
C GLU A 50 8.49 12.32 4.04
N ASP A 51 8.73 13.51 3.48
CA ASP A 51 8.30 13.86 2.12
C ASP A 51 8.94 12.91 1.09
N PHE A 52 10.26 12.68 1.21
CA PHE A 52 10.93 11.70 0.36
C PHE A 52 10.34 10.29 0.52
N GLN A 53 10.08 9.83 1.75
CA GLN A 53 9.51 8.51 2.02
C GLN A 53 8.16 8.36 1.31
N ALA A 54 7.29 9.38 1.41
CA ALA A 54 5.99 9.39 0.75
C ALA A 54 6.12 9.38 -0.77
N SER A 55 6.93 10.27 -1.36
CA SER A 55 7.14 10.34 -2.81
C SER A 55 7.74 9.05 -3.38
N TYR A 56 8.77 8.51 -2.74
CA TYR A 56 9.40 7.26 -3.19
C TYR A 56 8.41 6.10 -3.14
N LEU A 57 7.62 5.98 -2.06
CA LEU A 57 6.63 4.91 -1.95
C LEU A 57 5.51 5.06 -2.96
N LYS A 58 5.09 6.29 -3.28
CA LYS A 58 4.13 6.54 -4.35
C LYS A 58 4.63 5.96 -5.68
N ASP A 59 5.85 6.31 -6.07
CA ASP A 59 6.43 5.91 -7.34
C ASP A 59 6.70 4.40 -7.37
N PHE A 60 7.28 3.87 -6.29
CA PHE A 60 7.57 2.45 -6.15
C PHE A 60 6.30 1.60 -6.22
N TYR A 61 5.28 1.91 -5.42
CA TYR A 61 4.02 1.17 -5.41
C TYR A 61 3.32 1.24 -6.78
N THR A 62 3.33 2.41 -7.43
CA THR A 62 2.76 2.57 -8.77
C THR A 62 3.48 1.69 -9.80
N LEU A 63 4.82 1.68 -9.77
CA LEU A 63 5.63 0.85 -10.65
C LEU A 63 5.31 -0.64 -10.48
N VAL A 64 5.34 -1.15 -9.25
CA VAL A 64 5.14 -2.58 -9.01
C VAL A 64 3.69 -3.00 -9.23
N PHE A 65 2.72 -2.13 -8.94
CA PHE A 65 1.30 -2.36 -9.25
C PHE A 65 1.05 -2.45 -10.77
N SER A 66 1.82 -1.73 -11.57
CA SER A 66 1.73 -1.78 -13.04
C SER A 66 2.29 -3.07 -13.67
N HIS A 67 2.99 -3.91 -12.89
CA HIS A 67 3.70 -5.07 -13.43
C HIS A 67 2.95 -6.39 -13.12
N PRO A 68 2.42 -7.10 -14.14
CA PRO A 68 1.50 -8.23 -13.93
C PRO A 68 2.13 -9.45 -13.22
N SER A 69 3.45 -9.56 -13.21
CA SER A 69 4.14 -10.63 -12.47
C SER A 69 4.33 -10.35 -10.97
N VAL A 70 3.96 -9.17 -10.45
CA VAL A 70 4.08 -8.88 -9.02
C VAL A 70 2.82 -9.36 -8.29
N SER A 71 2.97 -10.26 -7.30
CA SER A 71 1.83 -10.75 -6.51
C SER A 71 1.72 -10.15 -5.12
N SER A 72 2.82 -9.67 -4.54
CA SER A 72 2.81 -9.20 -3.16
C SER A 72 3.93 -8.21 -2.84
N ILE A 73 3.63 -7.35 -1.87
CA ILE A 73 4.54 -6.39 -1.26
C ILE A 73 4.36 -6.51 0.25
N THR A 74 5.44 -6.76 0.97
CA THR A 74 5.48 -6.82 2.42
C THR A 74 6.34 -5.69 2.93
N PHE A 75 5.72 -4.78 3.67
CA PHE A 75 6.37 -3.64 4.29
C PHE A 75 6.89 -4.05 5.68
N TRP A 76 8.19 -3.90 5.92
CA TRP A 76 8.86 -4.57 7.04
C TRP A 76 8.46 -4.03 8.43
N ASN A 77 8.22 -2.73 8.56
CA ASN A 77 7.82 -2.12 9.83
C ASN A 77 6.56 -1.28 9.65
N LEU A 78 5.54 -1.54 10.48
CA LEU A 78 4.35 -0.70 10.50
C LEU A 78 4.62 0.65 11.19
N THR A 79 5.36 0.65 12.30
CA THR A 79 5.63 1.84 13.12
C THR A 79 7.12 2.15 13.16
N ASP A 80 7.49 3.38 13.49
CA ASP A 80 8.88 3.78 13.71
C ASP A 80 9.51 3.20 15.00
N LYS A 81 8.72 2.51 15.85
CA LYS A 81 9.22 1.97 17.12
C LYS A 81 10.14 0.78 16.86
N ASN A 82 11.42 0.94 17.20
CA ASN A 82 12.46 -0.05 16.95
C ASN A 82 12.45 -0.57 15.49
N ALA A 83 12.07 0.32 14.56
CA ALA A 83 12.02 0.00 13.14
C ALA A 83 13.42 -0.19 12.60
N TRP A 84 13.58 -1.24 11.78
CA TRP A 84 14.86 -1.67 11.23
C TRP A 84 16.00 -1.51 12.26
N ARG A 85 17.16 -1.01 11.85
CA ARG A 85 18.32 -0.77 12.71
C ARG A 85 18.18 0.53 13.53
N GLY A 86 17.00 0.80 14.08
CA GLY A 86 16.71 2.02 14.84
C GLY A 86 16.51 3.25 13.96
N HIS A 87 16.11 3.04 12.71
CA HIS A 87 15.78 4.13 11.78
C HIS A 87 14.26 4.30 11.75
N ALA A 88 13.77 5.54 11.77
CA ALA A 88 12.39 5.81 11.38
C ALA A 88 12.16 5.29 9.94
N GLY A 89 11.42 4.20 9.81
CA GLY A 89 11.15 3.50 8.56
C GLY A 89 9.74 2.92 8.49
N GLY A 90 8.92 3.14 9.52
CA GLY A 90 7.53 2.75 9.54
C GLY A 90 6.64 3.68 8.72
N LEU A 91 5.41 3.23 8.52
CA LEU A 91 4.30 4.01 7.95
C LEU A 91 3.60 4.86 9.02
N LEU A 92 3.70 4.45 10.29
CA LEU A 92 3.19 5.18 11.44
C LEU A 92 4.35 5.68 12.32
N TYR A 93 4.12 6.78 13.02
CA TYR A 93 5.00 7.20 14.11
C TYR A 93 4.94 6.22 15.29
N LYS A 94 5.80 6.42 16.29
CA LYS A 94 5.84 5.59 17.52
C LYS A 94 4.51 5.60 18.30
N ASP A 95 3.77 6.70 18.24
CA ASP A 95 2.48 6.89 18.89
C ASP A 95 1.29 6.42 18.02
N LEU A 96 1.57 5.70 16.92
CA LEU A 96 0.60 5.19 15.95
C LEU A 96 -0.11 6.26 15.10
N SER A 97 0.27 7.53 15.22
CA SER A 97 -0.23 8.54 14.29
C SER A 97 0.29 8.29 12.86
N PRO A 98 -0.50 8.57 11.82
CA PRO A 98 -0.12 8.26 10.45
C PRO A 98 0.93 9.23 9.92
N LYS A 99 1.95 8.69 9.24
CA LYS A 99 2.92 9.50 8.49
C LYS A 99 2.39 9.82 7.09
N LYS A 100 3.05 10.76 6.41
CA LYS A 100 2.77 11.08 5.00
C LYS A 100 2.76 9.83 4.12
N SER A 101 3.71 8.92 4.32
CA SER A 101 3.79 7.63 3.61
C SER A 101 2.56 6.74 3.79
N PHE A 102 2.01 6.63 5.01
CA PHE A 102 0.77 5.90 5.25
C PHE A 102 -0.39 6.51 4.47
N LEU A 103 -0.56 7.83 4.55
CA LEU A 103 -1.65 8.54 3.86
C LEU A 103 -1.53 8.38 2.35
N THR A 104 -0.32 8.47 1.79
CA THR A 104 -0.05 8.22 0.37
C THR A 104 -0.43 6.81 -0.05
N LEU A 105 -0.03 5.78 0.70
CA LEU A 105 -0.38 4.41 0.36
C LEU A 105 -1.88 4.15 0.52
N LYS A 106 -2.51 4.73 1.55
CA LYS A 106 -3.97 4.67 1.72
C LYS A 106 -4.67 5.27 0.50
N GLN A 107 -4.27 6.47 0.07
CA GLN A 107 -4.87 7.13 -1.09
C GLN A 107 -4.69 6.30 -2.37
N LEU A 108 -3.50 5.73 -2.61
CA LEU A 108 -3.29 4.88 -3.77
C LEU A 108 -4.17 3.63 -3.73
N ILE A 109 -4.12 2.88 -2.63
CA ILE A 109 -4.72 1.54 -2.53
C ILE A 109 -6.24 1.60 -2.32
N LYS A 110 -6.74 2.57 -1.56
CA LYS A 110 -8.15 2.64 -1.15
C LYS A 110 -8.98 3.61 -1.96
N GLU A 111 -8.37 4.54 -2.67
CA GLU A 111 -9.08 5.58 -3.41
C GLU A 111 -8.71 5.54 -4.90
N THR A 112 -7.42 5.52 -5.24
CA THR A 112 -6.96 5.62 -6.64
C THR A 112 -7.10 4.29 -7.40
N TRP A 113 -6.76 3.17 -6.76
CA TRP A 113 -6.86 1.82 -7.32
C TRP A 113 -8.14 1.11 -6.86
N THR A 114 -9.19 1.88 -6.71
CA THR A 114 -10.56 1.43 -6.43
C THR A 114 -11.43 1.82 -7.62
N THR A 115 -12.38 0.96 -7.98
CA THR A 115 -13.34 1.24 -9.04
C THR A 115 -14.67 1.67 -8.45
N GLU A 116 -15.12 2.86 -8.82
CA GLU A 116 -16.44 3.40 -8.46
C GLU A 116 -17.16 3.84 -9.73
N ILE A 117 -18.39 3.37 -9.92
CA ILE A 117 -19.17 3.58 -11.14
C ILE A 117 -20.62 3.84 -10.75
N SER A 118 -21.22 4.85 -11.38
CA SER A 118 -22.63 5.17 -11.23
C SER A 118 -23.17 5.65 -12.57
N GLU A 119 -23.88 4.76 -13.25
CA GLU A 119 -24.34 4.99 -14.63
C GLU A 119 -25.80 4.56 -14.79
N LYS A 120 -26.49 5.24 -15.72
CA LYS A 120 -27.82 4.80 -16.14
C LYS A 120 -27.67 3.85 -17.32
N ILE A 121 -28.08 2.61 -17.13
CA ILE A 121 -27.98 1.58 -18.16
C ILE A 121 -29.38 1.16 -18.62
N ASN A 122 -29.45 0.67 -19.86
CA ASN A 122 -30.61 -0.07 -20.34
C ASN A 122 -30.39 -1.54 -20.02
N VAL A 123 -31.28 -2.15 -19.23
CA VAL A 123 -31.18 -3.57 -18.81
C VAL A 123 -31.23 -4.56 -19.99
N SER A 124 -31.62 -4.09 -21.17
CA SER A 124 -31.65 -4.89 -22.40
C SER A 124 -30.28 -4.99 -23.09
N ASP A 125 -29.34 -4.13 -22.71
CA ASP A 125 -28.02 -3.99 -23.35
C ASP A 125 -26.90 -4.45 -22.40
N SER A 126 -25.76 -4.83 -22.98
CA SER A 126 -24.55 -5.09 -22.20
C SER A 126 -24.00 -3.79 -21.61
N PHE A 127 -23.58 -3.84 -20.35
CA PHE A 127 -22.86 -2.74 -19.70
C PHE A 127 -21.38 -3.06 -19.62
N GLU A 128 -20.55 -2.17 -20.16
CA GLU A 128 -19.10 -2.30 -20.16
C GLU A 128 -18.45 -1.18 -19.35
N PHE A 129 -17.44 -1.54 -18.55
CA PHE A 129 -16.61 -0.58 -17.85
C PHE A 129 -15.18 -1.11 -17.69
N ARG A 130 -14.25 -0.22 -17.34
CA ARG A 130 -12.89 -0.58 -16.95
C ARG A 130 -12.75 -0.46 -15.45
N GLY A 131 -12.23 -1.50 -14.81
CA GLY A 131 -12.00 -1.53 -13.37
C GLY A 131 -10.75 -2.31 -12.99
N PHE A 132 -10.39 -2.25 -11.72
CA PHE A 132 -9.29 -3.02 -11.14
C PHE A 132 -9.77 -4.43 -10.75
N TYR A 133 -8.83 -5.36 -10.57
CA TYR A 133 -9.17 -6.65 -9.95
C TYR A 133 -9.61 -6.45 -8.50
N GLY A 134 -10.59 -7.24 -8.07
CA GLY A 134 -11.13 -7.18 -6.73
C GLY A 134 -12.58 -7.65 -6.65
N ASP A 135 -13.14 -7.45 -5.47
CA ASP A 135 -14.54 -7.72 -5.17
C ASP A 135 -15.36 -6.46 -5.41
N TYR A 136 -16.47 -6.62 -6.11
CA TYR A 136 -17.41 -5.57 -6.44
C TYR A 136 -18.71 -5.79 -5.69
N GLU A 137 -19.21 -4.72 -5.09
CA GLU A 137 -20.55 -4.64 -4.55
C GLU A 137 -21.30 -3.52 -5.27
N GLY A 138 -22.56 -3.78 -5.62
CA GLY A 138 -23.36 -2.83 -6.37
C GLY A 138 -24.85 -2.93 -6.07
N GLU A 139 -25.55 -1.88 -6.45
CA GLU A 139 -27.00 -1.84 -6.45
C GLU A 139 -27.53 -1.27 -7.76
N MET A 140 -28.65 -1.80 -8.23
CA MET A 140 -29.34 -1.31 -9.41
C MET A 140 -30.79 -0.99 -9.08
N LEU A 141 -31.24 0.20 -9.49
CA LEU A 141 -32.62 0.65 -9.38
C LEU A 141 -33.37 0.33 -10.68
N VAL A 142 -34.33 -0.60 -10.64
CA VAL A 142 -35.20 -0.96 -11.77
C VAL A 142 -36.65 -0.79 -11.33
N ASP A 143 -37.43 0.02 -12.07
CA ASP A 143 -38.85 0.27 -11.78
C ASP A 143 -39.16 0.57 -10.31
N LYS A 144 -38.31 1.39 -9.68
CA LYS A 144 -38.38 1.81 -8.26
C LYS A 144 -38.04 0.72 -7.23
N LYS A 145 -37.60 -0.46 -7.66
CA LYS A 145 -37.05 -1.51 -6.78
C LYS A 145 -35.53 -1.53 -6.88
N ILE A 146 -34.87 -1.60 -5.73
CA ILE A 146 -33.41 -1.74 -5.63
C ILE A 146 -33.07 -3.23 -5.58
N TYR A 147 -32.10 -3.63 -6.41
CA TYR A 147 -31.52 -4.97 -6.43
C TYR A 147 -30.04 -4.86 -6.10
N LYS A 148 -29.58 -5.64 -5.13
CA LYS A 148 -28.16 -5.69 -4.74
C LYS A 148 -27.49 -6.89 -5.40
N PHE A 149 -26.24 -6.74 -5.78
CA PHE A 149 -25.43 -7.80 -6.36
C PHE A 149 -23.97 -7.64 -5.95
N SER A 150 -23.23 -8.73 -6.08
CA SER A 150 -21.78 -8.74 -5.94
C SER A 150 -21.16 -9.72 -6.93
N PHE A 151 -19.92 -9.45 -7.31
CA PHE A 151 -19.10 -10.32 -8.16
C PHE A 151 -17.62 -10.04 -7.90
N SER A 152 -16.75 -10.94 -8.34
CA SER A 152 -15.30 -10.79 -8.21
C SER A 152 -14.66 -10.81 -9.59
N VAL A 153 -13.62 -10.01 -9.77
CA VAL A 153 -12.79 -9.99 -10.99
C VAL A 153 -11.34 -10.25 -10.58
N ASP A 154 -10.74 -11.27 -11.16
CA ASP A 154 -9.33 -11.60 -10.97
C ASP A 154 -8.64 -11.91 -12.31
N LYS A 155 -7.37 -12.33 -12.23
CA LYS A 155 -6.55 -12.66 -13.41
C LYS A 155 -7.04 -13.87 -14.21
N GLU A 156 -7.88 -14.72 -13.64
CA GLU A 156 -8.44 -15.91 -14.28
C GLU A 156 -9.87 -15.64 -14.79
N THR A 157 -10.44 -14.47 -14.49
CA THR A 157 -11.75 -14.06 -14.99
C THR A 157 -11.64 -13.78 -16.49
N ASP A 158 -12.34 -14.59 -17.29
CA ASP A 158 -12.40 -14.49 -18.74
C ASP A 158 -13.87 -14.41 -19.19
N GLY A 159 -14.15 -13.53 -20.14
CA GLY A 159 -15.50 -13.27 -20.62
C GLY A 159 -16.39 -12.40 -19.70
N PRO A 160 -17.68 -12.24 -20.06
CA PRO A 160 -18.61 -11.40 -19.33
C PRO A 160 -19.08 -12.03 -18.02
N ILE A 161 -19.49 -11.18 -17.07
CA ILE A 161 -20.10 -11.60 -15.81
C ILE A 161 -21.62 -11.46 -15.93
N ASP A 162 -22.32 -12.59 -15.83
CA ASP A 162 -23.79 -12.62 -15.86
C ASP A 162 -24.37 -12.35 -14.46
N LEU A 163 -25.15 -11.28 -14.33
CA LEU A 163 -25.83 -10.92 -13.10
C LEU A 163 -27.34 -11.17 -13.23
N VAL A 164 -27.87 -12.05 -12.38
CA VAL A 164 -29.32 -12.33 -12.30
C VAL A 164 -29.90 -11.65 -11.06
N LEU A 165 -30.66 -10.57 -11.27
CA LEU A 165 -31.35 -9.87 -10.20
C LEU A 165 -32.62 -10.62 -9.78
N LYS A 166 -32.83 -10.80 -8.47
CA LYS A 166 -34.01 -11.46 -7.88
C LYS A 166 -34.84 -10.49 -7.03
#